data_AF-A0AAD0RZS6-F1
#
_entry.id   AF-A0AAD0RZS6-F1
#
_cell.length_a   1.000
_cell.length_b   1.000
_cell.length_c   1.000
_cell.angle_alpha   90.00
_cell.angle_beta   90.00
_cell.angle_gamma   90.00
#
_symmetry.space_group_name_H-M   'P 1'
#
loop_
_entity.id
_entity.type
_entity.pdbx_description
1 polymer ?
#
loop_
_entity_poly.entity_id
_entity_poly.type
_entity_poly.pdbx_seq_one_letter_code
_entity_poly.pdbx_strand_id
1 'polypeptide(L)'
;MKKKALSVIVLATVVTTLIFYVTNTETSHTNESKETVNTTNDISSLDKNTEATSEKKTYKKRPFPNEVPDEQLCRDLNLKQSNLHYDFSDEIELKALHAFKNGYSAKQVADAIWFVSSWSQAQDWYERAMLHESVSELIPVIKSLPNNERFLSQYNFVNGPNSSATEVLDYKDSLDRLWADLPLEELNRKITSTNISSVETFNEIERVFSNFPYEILNSESISPLNSILGFLVAKKRIPTAIMLLQRYPGLEFSTANFTNEAATQLLMIIGNEGYEIEDSESYQQLFDLLGLSGKGIYYQEINHPLFSNVEVKNAVEKLNHEGIVVNLIPVEDLEKPEPIFVLNIDKNELTDDEKRSLDKCNLTREWLEGRQLNYLQLDTFESTSFIESIKSSPEFYFCKNQQHPDDFPLIKSQFTEMRKQITQTIANQNTSLEKLDLTTLDVPDTMLPEVKSILGIILARDYLQATSLNEQEIMMRLSNVGLKPSSKHIASFSGLASLKGFTMWLETLSFDEPKDAKALLNEFASKGAYKAFSDLNSMVGAEFDLETELDPFYFFIKNYSSMTLHFGDINAYEQKDNAAFINYFKVSGVKIKPQHRRAIFKRKISEQDAYKALISHFPELKVENVDEFFSLSCL
;
A
#
# COMPACT_ATOMS: atom_id res chain seq x y z
N MET A 1 16.27 -16.25 20.88
CA MET A 1 17.14 -15.43 19.98
C MET A 1 16.97 -15.94 18.54
N LYS A 2 16.95 -15.02 17.56
CA LYS A 2 16.56 -15.17 16.13
C LYS A 2 15.05 -14.97 15.82
N LYS A 3 14.61 -13.69 15.80
CA LYS A 3 13.33 -13.24 15.20
C LYS A 3 13.39 -11.79 14.63
N LYS A 4 14.57 -11.24 14.33
CA LYS A 4 14.72 -9.82 13.92
C LYS A 4 15.16 -9.58 12.46
N ALA A 5 15.08 -10.56 11.56
CA ALA A 5 15.66 -10.44 10.21
C ALA A 5 14.66 -10.49 9.04
N LEU A 6 13.36 -10.63 9.28
CA LEU A 6 12.38 -10.86 8.18
C LEU A 6 11.69 -9.59 7.66
N SER A 7 11.74 -8.48 8.39
CA SER A 7 11.10 -7.20 8.02
C SER A 7 11.92 -6.37 7.02
N VAL A 8 13.22 -6.64 6.86
CA VAL A 8 14.12 -5.86 5.98
C VAL A 8 14.05 -6.34 4.52
N ILE A 9 13.70 -7.60 4.26
CA ILE A 9 13.66 -8.17 2.90
C ILE A 9 12.37 -7.78 2.15
N VAL A 10 11.27 -7.52 2.87
CA VAL A 10 9.97 -7.13 2.27
C VAL A 10 9.93 -5.64 1.93
N LEU A 11 10.60 -4.78 2.70
CA LEU A 11 10.73 -3.35 2.36
C LEU A 11 11.61 -3.16 1.12
N ALA A 12 12.74 -3.88 1.03
CA ALA A 12 13.67 -3.78 -0.09
C ALA A 12 13.07 -4.22 -1.43
N THR A 13 12.17 -5.23 -1.43
CA THR A 13 11.51 -5.72 -2.66
C THR A 13 10.36 -4.82 -3.12
N VAL A 14 9.61 -4.21 -2.21
CA VAL A 14 8.54 -3.23 -2.54
C VAL A 14 9.14 -1.92 -3.04
N VAL A 15 10.24 -1.45 -2.43
CA VAL A 15 10.97 -0.24 -2.88
C VAL A 15 11.59 -0.45 -4.27
N THR A 16 12.19 -1.62 -4.56
CA THR A 16 12.73 -1.91 -5.91
C THR A 16 11.64 -2.07 -6.98
N THR A 17 10.45 -2.61 -6.66
CA THR A 17 9.34 -2.65 -7.65
C THR A 17 8.68 -1.28 -7.85
N LEU A 18 8.61 -0.43 -6.82
CA LEU A 18 8.17 0.96 -6.93
C LEU A 18 9.12 1.77 -7.83
N ILE A 19 10.43 1.68 -7.56
CA ILE A 19 11.46 2.35 -8.37
C ILE A 19 11.36 1.88 -9.83
N PHE A 20 11.25 0.58 -10.08
CA PHE A 20 11.14 0.02 -11.45
C PHE A 20 9.86 0.44 -12.20
N TYR A 21 8.73 0.61 -11.50
CA TYR A 21 7.47 1.04 -12.13
C TYR A 21 7.46 2.56 -12.40
N VAL A 22 7.97 3.36 -11.47
CA VAL A 22 8.07 4.81 -11.58
C VAL A 22 9.09 5.21 -12.66
N THR A 23 10.25 4.55 -12.72
CA THR A 23 11.26 4.81 -13.77
C THR A 23 10.77 4.43 -15.17
N ASN A 24 9.96 3.38 -15.32
CA ASN A 24 9.40 2.95 -16.63
C ASN A 24 8.25 3.83 -17.13
N THR A 25 7.45 4.40 -16.23
CA THR A 25 6.34 5.29 -16.62
C THR A 25 6.86 6.66 -17.06
N GLU A 26 7.87 7.21 -16.38
CA GLU A 26 8.52 8.47 -16.80
C GLU A 26 9.29 8.35 -18.12
N THR A 27 10.02 7.26 -18.34
CA THR A 27 10.77 7.03 -19.60
C THR A 27 9.87 6.78 -20.81
N SER A 28 8.60 6.44 -20.60
CA SER A 28 7.61 6.27 -21.67
C SER A 28 6.96 7.59 -22.12
N HIS A 29 7.06 8.66 -21.32
CA HIS A 29 6.46 9.98 -21.62
C HIS A 29 7.41 10.97 -22.30
N THR A 30 8.68 10.64 -22.49
CA THR A 30 9.61 11.43 -23.30
C THR A 30 9.34 11.22 -24.80
N ASN A 31 8.38 11.97 -25.37
CA ASN A 31 8.45 12.57 -26.71
C ASN A 31 7.14 13.20 -27.24
N GLU A 32 6.07 13.32 -26.46
CA GLU A 32 4.91 14.10 -26.91
C GLU A 32 4.83 15.43 -26.17
N SER A 33 5.28 16.50 -26.85
CA SER A 33 4.97 17.88 -26.52
C SER A 33 3.44 18.04 -26.43
N LYS A 34 2.89 18.05 -25.22
CA LYS A 34 1.50 18.48 -25.01
C LYS A 34 1.45 20.00 -25.12
N GLU A 35 0.71 20.49 -26.11
CA GLU A 35 0.33 21.90 -26.20
C GLU A 35 -0.29 22.36 -24.88
N THR A 36 0.17 23.52 -24.42
CA THR A 36 -0.27 24.19 -23.21
C THR A 36 -1.75 24.57 -23.35
N VAL A 37 -2.64 23.81 -22.70
CA VAL A 37 -4.05 24.24 -22.54
C VAL A 37 -4.11 25.12 -21.31
N ASN A 38 -4.12 26.44 -21.54
CA ASN A 38 -4.45 27.44 -20.53
C ASN A 38 -5.87 27.17 -20.01
N THR A 39 -5.99 26.54 -18.84
CA THR A 39 -7.25 26.49 -18.10
C THR A 39 -7.35 27.73 -17.24
N THR A 40 -7.96 28.77 -17.82
CA THR A 40 -8.48 29.89 -17.04
C THR A 40 -9.78 29.43 -16.37
N ASN A 41 -9.88 29.66 -15.07
CA ASN A 41 -11.08 29.44 -14.27
C ASN A 41 -12.32 30.06 -14.94
N ASP A 42 -13.30 29.24 -15.27
CA ASP A 42 -14.70 29.67 -15.33
C ASP A 42 -15.59 28.54 -14.78
N ILE A 43 -15.79 28.58 -13.47
CA ILE A 43 -16.88 27.90 -12.78
C ILE A 43 -18.13 28.74 -13.06
N SER A 44 -18.87 28.42 -14.13
CA SER A 44 -20.28 28.77 -14.19
C SER A 44 -21.08 27.76 -15.00
N SER A 45 -22.11 27.24 -14.33
CA SER A 45 -23.26 26.50 -14.88
C SER A 45 -22.97 25.33 -15.84
N LEU A 46 -22.92 24.12 -15.29
CA LEU A 46 -23.44 22.96 -16.04
C LEU A 46 -24.86 22.68 -15.57
N ASP A 47 -25.77 23.04 -16.46
CA ASP A 47 -27.21 22.81 -16.39
C ASP A 47 -27.54 21.36 -16.04
N LYS A 48 -28.44 21.22 -15.07
CA LYS A 48 -29.23 20.01 -14.86
C LYS A 48 -30.12 19.79 -16.09
N ASN A 49 -30.20 18.53 -16.50
CA ASN A 49 -31.07 17.97 -17.54
C ASN A 49 -30.59 18.15 -18.99
N THR A 50 -29.69 17.26 -19.41
CA THR A 50 -29.73 16.74 -20.76
C THR A 50 -29.80 15.21 -20.66
N GLU A 51 -30.93 14.61 -21.03
CA GLU A 51 -30.97 13.19 -21.38
C GLU A 51 -30.06 13.01 -22.60
N ALA A 52 -28.80 12.71 -22.35
CA ALA A 52 -27.88 12.28 -23.39
C ALA A 52 -28.34 10.88 -23.83
N THR A 53 -28.97 10.77 -24.99
CA THR A 53 -28.92 9.53 -25.77
C THR A 53 -27.46 9.27 -26.13
N SER A 54 -26.71 8.66 -25.20
CA SER A 54 -25.32 8.27 -25.45
C SER A 54 -25.35 7.13 -26.46
N GLU A 55 -24.77 7.34 -27.64
CA GLU A 55 -24.51 6.25 -28.58
C GLU A 55 -23.72 5.15 -27.86
N LYS A 56 -24.27 3.94 -27.85
CA LYS A 56 -23.61 2.77 -27.25
C LYS A 56 -22.35 2.45 -28.06
N LYS A 57 -21.27 2.11 -27.37
CA LYS A 57 -19.99 1.75 -28.01
C LYS A 57 -20.07 0.34 -28.58
N THR A 58 -19.57 0.11 -29.79
CA THR A 58 -19.41 -1.27 -30.30
C THR A 58 -18.18 -1.93 -29.67
N TYR A 59 -18.36 -3.05 -28.98
CA TYR A 59 -17.22 -3.83 -28.46
C TYR A 59 -16.53 -4.60 -29.60
N LYS A 60 -15.25 -4.31 -29.86
CA LYS A 60 -14.44 -5.03 -30.86
C LYS A 60 -13.61 -6.13 -30.19
N LYS A 61 -14.05 -7.38 -30.36
CA LYS A 61 -13.32 -8.57 -29.92
C LYS A 61 -12.00 -8.72 -30.69
N ARG A 62 -10.86 -8.62 -30.00
CA ARG A 62 -9.53 -8.90 -30.59
C ARG A 62 -9.24 -10.41 -30.58
N PRO A 63 -8.76 -11.06 -31.64
CA PRO A 63 -8.45 -12.50 -31.61
C PRO A 63 -7.34 -12.82 -30.61
N PHE A 64 -7.30 -14.04 -30.07
CA PHE A 64 -6.20 -14.47 -29.20
C PHE A 64 -4.86 -14.39 -29.97
N PRO A 65 -3.79 -13.81 -29.38
CA PRO A 65 -2.52 -13.68 -30.07
C PRO A 65 -1.89 -15.06 -30.26
N ASN A 66 -1.79 -15.50 -31.51
CA ASN A 66 -1.20 -16.80 -31.87
C ASN A 66 0.30 -16.72 -32.16
N GLU A 67 0.83 -15.51 -32.35
CA GLU A 67 2.25 -15.25 -32.67
C GLU A 67 3.02 -14.71 -31.46
N VAL A 68 2.85 -15.36 -30.32
CA VAL A 68 3.62 -15.06 -29.11
C VAL A 68 4.92 -15.85 -29.18
N PRO A 69 6.10 -15.23 -28.98
CA PRO A 69 7.36 -15.95 -28.89
C PRO A 69 7.29 -17.03 -27.79
N ASP A 70 8.20 -18.00 -27.85
CA ASP A 70 8.25 -19.01 -26.79
C ASP A 70 8.57 -18.37 -25.43
N GLU A 71 8.17 -19.05 -24.35
CA GLU A 71 8.29 -18.54 -23.00
C GLU A 71 9.74 -18.24 -22.60
N GLN A 72 10.70 -19.02 -23.10
CA GLN A 72 12.10 -18.81 -22.77
C GLN A 72 12.61 -17.52 -23.41
N LEU A 73 12.30 -17.28 -24.70
CA LEU A 73 12.64 -16.04 -25.37
C LEU A 73 12.01 -14.81 -24.67
N CYS A 74 10.74 -14.91 -24.25
CA CYS A 74 10.12 -13.83 -23.49
C CYS A 74 10.80 -13.58 -22.14
N ARG A 75 11.20 -14.64 -21.41
CA ARG A 75 11.96 -14.52 -20.15
C ARG A 75 13.33 -13.89 -20.40
N ASP A 76 14.04 -14.32 -21.44
CA ASP A 76 15.38 -13.83 -21.78
C ASP A 76 15.34 -12.35 -22.19
N LEU A 77 14.34 -11.93 -22.98
CA LEU A 77 14.16 -10.54 -23.38
C LEU A 77 13.80 -9.64 -22.19
N ASN A 78 12.91 -10.09 -21.30
CA ASN A 78 12.60 -9.36 -20.07
C ASN A 78 13.84 -9.25 -19.17
N LEU A 79 14.60 -10.34 -18.99
CA LEU A 79 15.84 -10.33 -18.22
C LEU A 79 16.87 -9.37 -18.84
N LYS A 80 17.01 -9.39 -20.17
CA LYS A 80 17.90 -8.47 -20.89
C LYS A 80 17.48 -7.02 -20.72
N GLN A 81 16.18 -6.70 -20.85
CA GLN A 81 15.66 -5.35 -20.61
C GLN A 81 15.96 -4.88 -19.18
N SER A 82 15.71 -5.74 -18.19
CA SER A 82 16.01 -5.45 -16.78
C SER A 82 17.51 -5.23 -16.56
N ASN A 83 18.38 -6.08 -17.11
CA ASN A 83 19.82 -5.92 -16.98
C ASN A 83 20.30 -4.61 -17.61
N LEU A 84 19.81 -4.24 -18.80
CA LEU A 84 20.14 -2.96 -19.43
C LEU A 84 19.69 -1.77 -18.58
N HIS A 85 18.53 -1.87 -17.92
CA HIS A 85 18.06 -0.84 -17.00
C HIS A 85 18.96 -0.73 -15.75
N TYR A 86 19.35 -1.86 -15.16
CA TYR A 86 20.29 -1.89 -14.03
C TYR A 86 21.66 -1.32 -14.42
N ASP A 87 22.23 -1.75 -15.54
CA ASP A 87 23.51 -1.25 -16.04
C ASP A 87 23.47 0.27 -16.26
N PHE A 88 22.37 0.78 -16.82
CA PHE A 88 22.15 2.23 -17.01
C PHE A 88 22.08 2.97 -15.66
N SER A 89 21.35 2.42 -14.68
CA SER A 89 21.26 3.00 -13.34
C SER A 89 22.61 3.01 -12.62
N ASP A 90 23.37 1.91 -12.69
CA ASP A 90 24.69 1.80 -12.09
C ASP A 90 25.68 2.80 -12.71
N GLU A 91 25.57 3.06 -14.02
CA GLU A 91 26.39 4.06 -14.70
C GLU A 91 26.02 5.50 -14.29
N ILE A 92 24.73 5.79 -14.08
CA ILE A 92 24.27 7.05 -13.49
C ILE A 92 24.92 7.25 -12.12
N GLU A 93 24.78 6.27 -11.22
CA GLU A 93 25.32 6.34 -9.86
C GLU A 93 26.83 6.60 -9.84
N LEU A 94 27.57 5.87 -10.67
CA LEU A 94 29.01 6.01 -10.77
C LEU A 94 29.43 7.40 -11.25
N LYS A 95 28.81 7.90 -12.33
CA LYS A 95 29.15 9.23 -12.87
C LYS A 95 28.69 10.36 -11.95
N ALA A 96 27.53 10.21 -11.31
CA ALA A 96 27.04 11.14 -10.30
C ALA A 96 27.98 11.20 -9.09
N LEU A 97 28.45 10.06 -8.58
CA LEU A 97 29.44 9.99 -7.51
C LEU A 97 30.75 10.68 -7.91
N HIS A 98 31.24 10.46 -9.13
CA HIS A 98 32.44 11.12 -9.63
C HIS A 98 32.27 12.64 -9.74
N ALA A 99 31.13 13.12 -10.24
CA ALA A 99 30.82 14.54 -10.29
C ALA A 99 30.79 15.14 -8.86
N PHE A 100 30.08 14.48 -7.95
CA PHE A 100 30.00 14.90 -6.55
C PHE A 100 31.38 14.98 -5.88
N LYS A 101 32.22 13.94 -6.03
CA LYS A 101 33.61 13.94 -5.53
C LYS A 101 34.52 14.99 -6.17
N ASN A 102 34.19 15.47 -7.37
CA ASN A 102 34.89 16.55 -8.06
C ASN A 102 34.43 17.95 -7.65
N GLY A 103 33.53 18.07 -6.65
CA GLY A 103 33.13 19.33 -6.04
C GLY A 103 31.85 19.95 -6.59
N TYR A 104 31.08 19.23 -7.43
CA TYR A 104 29.71 19.63 -7.75
C TYR A 104 28.79 19.41 -6.54
N SER A 105 27.90 20.36 -6.28
CA SER A 105 26.93 20.25 -5.16
C SER A 105 25.90 19.15 -5.42
N ALA A 106 25.32 18.59 -4.36
CA ALA A 106 24.25 17.60 -4.44
C ALA A 106 23.12 18.02 -5.40
N LYS A 107 22.72 19.30 -5.36
CA LYS A 107 21.66 19.83 -6.23
C LYS A 107 22.04 19.77 -7.71
N GLN A 108 23.26 20.21 -8.04
CA GLN A 108 23.72 20.24 -9.44
C GLN A 108 23.81 18.83 -10.04
N VAL A 109 24.22 17.85 -9.22
CA VAL A 109 24.29 16.46 -9.66
C VAL A 109 22.89 15.87 -9.81
N ALA A 110 21.97 16.12 -8.87
CA ALA A 110 20.58 15.68 -8.97
C ALA A 110 19.87 16.27 -10.20
N ASP A 111 20.08 17.56 -10.50
CA ASP A 111 19.56 18.19 -11.73
C ASP A 111 20.09 17.47 -12.99
N ALA A 112 21.37 17.09 -13.00
CA ALA A 112 21.97 16.33 -14.10
C ALA A 112 21.41 14.89 -14.21
N ILE A 113 21.10 14.23 -13.09
CA ILE A 113 20.41 12.93 -13.07
C ILE A 113 19.00 13.07 -13.62
N TRP A 114 18.23 14.07 -13.17
CA TRP A 114 16.86 14.27 -13.62
C TRP A 114 16.80 14.56 -15.12
N PHE A 115 17.77 15.32 -15.63
CA PHE A 115 17.90 15.59 -17.06
C PHE A 115 17.99 14.28 -17.89
N VAL A 116 18.83 13.33 -17.49
CA VAL A 116 19.08 12.08 -18.24
C VAL A 116 18.15 10.91 -17.88
N SER A 117 17.49 10.97 -16.71
CA SER A 117 16.68 9.88 -16.17
C SER A 117 15.34 10.40 -15.64
N SER A 118 14.99 10.07 -14.40
CA SER A 118 13.72 10.37 -13.73
C SER A 118 13.89 11.34 -12.56
N TRP A 119 12.82 12.04 -12.20
CA TRP A 119 12.84 12.90 -11.00
C TRP A 119 13.02 12.06 -9.74
N SER A 120 12.35 10.91 -9.66
CA SER A 120 12.43 10.00 -8.50
C SER A 120 13.86 9.52 -8.24
N GLN A 121 14.60 9.15 -9.28
CA GLN A 121 15.99 8.73 -9.13
C GLN A 121 16.89 9.90 -8.71
N ALA A 122 16.65 11.10 -9.26
CA ALA A 122 17.37 12.30 -8.85
C ALA A 122 17.11 12.69 -7.39
N GLN A 123 15.86 12.56 -6.94
CA GLN A 123 15.45 12.84 -5.57
C GLN A 123 16.13 11.87 -4.58
N ASP A 124 16.03 10.57 -4.83
CA ASP A 124 16.66 9.55 -3.98
C ASP A 124 18.18 9.75 -3.87
N TRP A 125 18.82 10.02 -5.01
CA TRP A 125 20.25 10.33 -5.03
C TRP A 125 20.58 11.61 -4.24
N TYR A 126 19.78 12.67 -4.42
CA TYR A 126 19.96 13.94 -3.72
C TYR A 126 19.88 13.77 -2.20
N GLU A 127 18.89 13.02 -1.71
CA GLU A 127 18.73 12.76 -0.28
C GLU A 127 19.94 12.00 0.30
N ARG A 128 20.44 10.98 -0.42
CA ARG A 128 21.66 10.27 -0.03
C ARG A 128 22.87 11.19 0.00
N ALA A 129 23.00 12.08 -0.99
CA ALA A 129 24.08 13.06 -1.05
C ALA A 129 24.01 14.08 0.09
N MET A 130 22.84 14.65 0.39
CA MET A 130 22.65 15.57 1.52
C MET A 130 22.90 14.91 2.87
N LEU A 131 22.48 13.65 3.02
CA LEU A 131 22.80 12.86 4.20
C LEU A 131 24.31 12.67 4.35
N HIS A 132 25.00 12.36 3.25
CA HIS A 132 26.45 12.24 3.23
C HIS A 132 27.17 13.55 3.60
N GLU A 133 26.73 14.69 3.06
CA GLU A 133 27.28 16.02 3.41
C GLU A 133 27.10 16.30 4.90
N SER A 134 25.87 16.12 5.41
CA SER A 134 25.54 16.32 6.83
C SER A 134 26.37 15.42 7.73
N VAL A 135 26.52 14.14 7.35
CA VAL A 135 27.33 13.18 8.11
C VAL A 135 28.78 13.63 8.13
N SER A 136 29.32 14.01 6.97
CA SER A 136 30.71 14.44 6.81
C SER A 136 31.05 15.63 7.69
N GLU A 137 30.14 16.61 7.75
CA GLU A 137 30.24 17.77 8.64
C GLU A 137 30.18 17.36 10.12
N LEU A 138 29.28 16.46 10.48
CA LEU A 138 29.00 16.06 11.86
C LEU A 138 29.82 14.86 12.35
N ILE A 139 30.75 14.31 11.56
CA ILE A 139 31.63 13.21 11.97
C ILE A 139 32.31 13.44 13.33
N PRO A 140 32.88 14.63 13.63
CA PRO A 140 33.51 14.88 14.93
C PRO A 140 32.53 14.69 16.10
N VAL A 141 31.27 15.06 15.90
CA VAL A 141 30.18 14.92 16.88
C VAL A 141 29.73 13.47 16.97
N ILE A 142 29.53 12.79 15.84
CA ILE A 142 29.12 11.38 15.78
C ILE A 142 30.15 10.46 16.48
N LYS A 143 31.44 10.79 16.40
CA LYS A 143 32.52 10.10 17.13
C LYS A 143 32.38 10.14 18.66
N SER A 144 31.60 11.07 19.19
CA SER A 144 31.31 11.15 20.63
C SER A 144 30.08 10.37 21.06
N LEU A 145 29.25 9.92 20.11
CA LEU A 145 28.01 9.19 20.40
C LEU A 145 28.28 7.76 20.89
N PRO A 146 27.43 7.21 21.77
CA PRO A 146 27.44 5.78 22.06
C PRO A 146 27.10 4.97 20.79
N ASN A 147 27.54 3.71 20.72
CA ASN A 147 27.24 2.78 19.63
C ASN A 147 27.72 3.19 18.21
N ASN A 148 28.64 4.16 18.10
CA ASN A 148 29.10 4.69 16.82
C ASN A 148 30.10 3.80 16.05
N GLU A 149 30.71 2.80 16.68
CA GLU A 149 31.82 2.05 16.11
C GLU A 149 31.47 1.41 14.76
N ARG A 150 30.26 0.84 14.66
CA ARG A 150 29.77 0.21 13.43
C ARG A 150 29.52 1.23 12.32
N PHE A 151 28.91 2.37 12.67
CA PHE A 151 28.69 3.46 11.74
C PHE A 151 30.03 4.00 11.21
N LEU A 152 30.98 4.28 12.11
CA LEU A 152 32.31 4.77 11.75
C LEU A 152 33.10 3.77 10.90
N SER A 153 32.97 2.47 11.17
CA SER A 153 33.57 1.41 10.35
C SER A 153 33.04 1.45 8.91
N GLN A 154 31.72 1.55 8.74
CA GLN A 154 31.10 1.68 7.41
C GLN A 154 31.52 2.99 6.74
N TYR A 155 31.44 4.12 7.44
CA TYR A 155 31.84 5.42 6.90
C TYR A 155 33.30 5.42 6.43
N ASN A 156 34.22 4.90 7.24
CA ASN A 156 35.65 4.86 6.90
C ASN A 156 35.97 3.88 5.77
N PHE A 157 35.26 2.75 5.66
CA PHE A 157 35.42 1.81 4.55
C PHE A 157 35.10 2.48 3.20
N VAL A 158 34.11 3.36 3.20
CA VAL A 158 33.49 3.94 2.00
C VAL A 158 34.13 5.26 1.62
N ASN A 159 34.60 6.03 2.59
CA ASN A 159 35.20 7.35 2.37
C ASN A 159 36.73 7.32 2.55
N GLY A 160 37.30 6.13 2.71
CA GLY A 160 38.74 5.93 2.76
C GLY A 160 39.42 6.17 1.40
N PRO A 161 40.73 6.47 1.39
CA PRO A 161 41.49 6.78 0.18
C PRO A 161 41.55 5.64 -0.85
N ASN A 162 41.23 4.41 -0.46
CA ASN A 162 41.19 3.23 -1.34
C ASN A 162 39.76 2.69 -1.53
N SER A 163 38.73 3.53 -1.34
CA SER A 163 37.34 3.11 -1.48
C SER A 163 37.02 2.65 -2.90
N SER A 164 36.35 1.49 -3.00
CA SER A 164 35.77 0.97 -4.24
C SER A 164 34.29 1.32 -4.39
N ALA A 165 33.78 2.32 -3.64
CA ALA A 165 32.38 2.71 -3.72
C ALA A 165 32.05 3.26 -5.11
N THR A 166 31.00 2.69 -5.71
CA THR A 166 30.47 3.06 -7.02
C THR A 166 29.24 3.97 -6.93
N GLU A 167 28.71 4.21 -5.73
CA GLU A 167 27.54 5.03 -5.47
C GLU A 167 27.73 5.88 -4.19
N VAL A 168 26.86 6.88 -4.00
CA VAL A 168 26.71 7.53 -2.70
C VAL A 168 25.92 6.58 -1.79
N LEU A 169 26.55 6.11 -0.73
CA LEU A 169 25.89 5.19 0.18
C LEU A 169 24.83 5.85 1.04
N ASP A 170 23.73 5.14 1.20
CA ASP A 170 22.73 5.47 2.19
C ASP A 170 23.21 5.10 3.61
N TYR A 171 23.17 6.08 4.51
CA TYR A 171 23.50 5.91 5.91
C TYR A 171 22.27 5.81 6.83
N LYS A 172 21.03 5.97 6.33
CA LYS A 172 19.77 5.98 7.11
C LYS A 172 19.74 4.80 8.09
N ASP A 173 19.90 3.58 7.58
CA ASP A 173 19.90 2.32 8.36
C ASP A 173 20.98 2.22 9.46
N SER A 174 22.14 2.83 9.23
CA SER A 174 23.27 2.78 10.16
C SER A 174 23.20 3.90 11.19
N LEU A 175 22.64 5.04 10.82
CA LEU A 175 22.29 6.11 11.73
C LEU A 175 21.14 5.66 12.65
N ASP A 176 20.13 4.96 12.13
CA ASP A 176 19.01 4.41 12.91
C ASP A 176 19.45 3.53 14.08
N ARG A 177 20.57 2.82 13.91
CA ARG A 177 21.16 1.98 14.96
C ARG A 177 21.78 2.78 16.10
N LEU A 178 22.17 4.03 15.88
CA LEU A 178 22.74 4.89 16.92
C LEU A 178 21.70 5.21 18.00
N TRP A 179 20.42 5.28 17.63
CA TRP A 179 19.32 5.58 18.54
C TRP A 179 18.35 4.41 18.78
N ALA A 180 18.68 3.21 18.30
CA ALA A 180 17.83 2.01 18.46
C ALA A 180 17.58 1.58 19.92
N ASP A 181 18.47 1.95 20.85
CA ASP A 181 18.37 1.61 22.27
C ASP A 181 17.67 2.69 23.11
N LEU A 182 17.08 3.71 22.46
CA LEU A 182 16.34 4.76 23.17
C LEU A 182 15.13 4.19 23.92
N PRO A 183 14.86 4.63 25.17
CA PRO A 183 13.70 4.20 25.93
C PRO A 183 12.42 4.89 25.44
N LEU A 184 11.92 4.48 24.27
CA LEU A 184 10.78 5.11 23.58
C LEU A 184 9.41 4.72 24.14
N GLU A 185 9.31 3.70 24.98
CA GLU A 185 8.01 3.18 25.48
C GLU A 185 7.20 4.26 26.20
N GLU A 186 7.83 4.92 27.18
CA GLU A 186 7.19 5.99 27.95
C GLU A 186 6.89 7.21 27.06
N LEU A 187 7.81 7.58 26.17
CA LEU A 187 7.58 8.68 25.24
C LEU A 187 6.38 8.42 24.32
N ASN A 188 6.30 7.22 23.75
CA ASN A 188 5.20 6.82 22.87
C ASN A 188 3.85 6.87 23.59
N ARG A 189 3.83 6.46 24.86
CA ARG A 189 2.67 6.58 25.74
C ARG A 189 2.27 8.04 25.95
N LYS A 190 3.22 8.92 26.29
CA LYS A 190 2.95 10.35 26.52
C LYS A 190 2.49 11.08 25.26
N ILE A 191 2.99 10.71 24.09
CA ILE A 191 2.55 11.27 22.81
C ILE A 191 1.11 10.82 22.50
N THR A 192 0.78 9.56 22.75
CA THR A 192 -0.52 8.98 22.41
C THR A 192 -1.64 9.35 23.40
N SER A 193 -1.29 9.60 24.66
CA SER A 193 -2.26 9.96 25.70
C SER A 193 -2.85 11.36 25.49
N THR A 194 -4.16 11.50 25.71
CA THR A 194 -4.86 12.79 25.69
C THR A 194 -4.85 13.50 27.05
N ASN A 195 -4.55 12.78 28.13
CA ASN A 195 -4.55 13.30 29.51
C ASN A 195 -3.23 13.95 29.93
N ILE A 196 -2.21 13.89 29.07
CA ILE A 196 -0.87 14.41 29.33
C ILE A 196 -0.72 15.76 28.63
N SER A 197 -0.19 16.75 29.35
CA SER A 197 0.00 18.10 28.80
C SER A 197 1.11 18.13 27.74
N SER A 198 1.02 19.07 26.78
CA SER A 198 2.03 19.24 25.74
C SER A 198 3.44 19.50 26.29
N VAL A 199 3.53 20.22 27.41
CA VAL A 199 4.78 20.51 28.12
C VAL A 199 5.38 19.25 28.73
N GLU A 200 4.55 18.39 29.34
CA GLU A 200 5.03 17.14 29.91
C GLU A 200 5.53 16.18 28.83
N THR A 201 4.83 16.08 27.69
CA THR A 201 5.28 15.31 26.53
C THR A 201 6.60 15.87 25.98
N PHE A 202 6.72 17.19 25.86
CA PHE A 202 7.95 17.84 25.41
C PHE A 202 9.14 17.58 26.35
N ASN A 203 8.94 17.71 27.67
CA ASN A 203 9.97 17.41 28.66
C ASN A 203 10.44 15.94 28.59
N GLU A 204 9.53 15.02 28.24
CA GLU A 204 9.88 13.61 28.04
C GLU A 204 10.72 13.41 26.77
N ILE A 205 10.44 14.15 25.69
CA ILE A 205 11.32 14.18 24.50
C ILE A 205 12.71 14.66 24.91
N GLU A 206 12.82 15.81 25.59
CA GLU A 206 14.13 16.33 26.04
C GLU A 206 14.85 15.35 26.95
N ARG A 207 14.13 14.63 27.83
CA ARG A 207 14.70 13.59 28.70
C ARG A 207 15.24 12.40 27.92
N VAL A 208 14.51 11.91 26.92
CA VAL A 208 14.90 10.73 26.12
C VAL A 208 16.11 11.05 25.26
N PHE A 209 16.16 12.25 24.69
CA PHE A 209 17.22 12.68 23.78
C PHE A 209 18.33 13.49 24.47
N SER A 210 18.33 13.60 25.81
CA SER A 210 19.25 14.47 26.57
C SER A 210 20.75 14.17 26.36
N ASN A 211 21.06 12.93 25.98
CA ASN A 211 22.43 12.46 25.78
C ASN A 211 22.96 12.71 24.36
N PHE A 212 22.12 13.24 23.46
CA PHE A 212 22.51 13.55 22.09
C PHE A 212 22.92 15.03 21.98
N PRO A 213 24.03 15.33 21.28
CA PRO A 213 24.44 16.69 21.00
C PRO A 213 23.38 17.47 20.23
N TYR A 214 23.27 18.76 20.53
CA TYR A 214 22.28 19.64 19.92
C TYR A 214 22.43 19.68 18.39
N GLU A 215 23.66 19.63 17.89
CA GLU A 215 23.99 19.66 16.46
C GLU A 215 23.40 18.46 15.70
N ILE A 216 23.32 17.29 16.35
CA ILE A 216 22.67 16.10 15.77
C ILE A 216 21.16 16.26 15.80
N LEU A 217 20.61 16.74 16.93
CA LEU A 217 19.17 16.90 17.10
C LEU A 217 18.58 18.02 16.23
N ASN A 218 19.39 19.02 15.89
CA ASN A 218 19.04 20.20 15.11
C ASN A 218 19.47 20.09 13.64
N SER A 219 19.53 18.87 13.09
CA SER A 219 19.88 18.60 11.69
C SER A 219 18.71 17.92 10.97
N GLU A 220 18.19 18.55 9.92
CA GLU A 220 17.11 17.99 9.09
C GLU A 220 17.44 16.59 8.56
N SER A 221 18.67 16.33 8.10
CA SER A 221 19.00 15.07 7.44
C SER A 221 19.34 13.91 8.40
N ILE A 222 19.80 14.20 9.63
CA ILE A 222 20.31 13.17 10.55
C ILE A 222 19.43 12.99 11.79
N SER A 223 18.65 14.01 12.16
CA SER A 223 18.02 14.03 13.47
C SER A 223 16.98 12.90 13.64
N PRO A 224 17.05 12.14 14.75
CA PRO A 224 16.00 11.17 15.08
C PRO A 224 14.68 11.86 15.46
N LEU A 225 14.68 13.19 15.65
CA LEU A 225 13.49 13.95 16.02
C LEU A 225 12.50 14.10 14.85
N ASN A 226 12.91 13.90 13.59
CA ASN A 226 11.98 13.94 12.45
C ASN A 226 10.88 12.87 12.56
N SER A 227 11.25 11.66 12.97
CA SER A 227 10.29 10.58 13.22
C SER A 227 9.36 10.92 14.40
N ILE A 228 9.88 11.60 15.41
CA ILE A 228 9.07 12.08 16.55
C ILE A 228 8.11 13.18 16.12
N LEU A 229 8.56 14.13 15.28
CA LEU A 229 7.74 15.19 14.70
C LEU A 229 6.58 14.59 13.89
N GLY A 230 6.86 13.65 12.99
CA GLY A 230 5.82 12.93 12.24
C GLY A 230 4.84 12.21 13.16
N PHE A 231 5.33 11.58 14.24
CA PHE A 231 4.47 10.91 15.21
C PHE A 231 3.60 11.89 16.04
N LEU A 232 4.13 13.05 16.42
CA LEU A 232 3.39 14.12 17.08
C LEU A 232 2.26 14.63 16.18
N VAL A 233 2.55 14.89 14.90
CA VAL A 233 1.54 15.32 13.91
C VAL A 233 0.49 14.23 13.71
N ALA A 234 0.90 12.96 13.58
CA ALA A 234 -0.03 11.84 13.46
C ALA A 234 -0.93 11.65 14.68
N LYS A 235 -0.45 12.00 15.88
CA LYS A 235 -1.23 12.00 17.12
C LYS A 235 -1.87 13.35 17.45
N LYS A 236 -1.84 14.30 16.51
CA LYS A 236 -2.38 15.67 16.66
C LYS A 236 -1.83 16.42 17.88
N ARG A 237 -0.62 16.10 18.33
CA ARG A 237 0.08 16.81 19.42
C ARG A 237 0.79 18.07 18.88
N ILE A 238 0.04 18.90 18.16
CA ILE A 238 0.58 20.05 17.41
C ILE A 238 1.31 21.07 18.30
N PRO A 239 0.81 21.44 19.50
CA PRO A 239 1.56 22.34 20.36
C PRO A 239 2.92 21.77 20.80
N THR A 240 3.02 20.45 21.02
CA THR A 240 4.31 19.79 21.31
C THR A 240 5.22 19.76 20.09
N ALA A 241 4.67 19.56 18.88
CA ALA A 241 5.44 19.65 17.64
C ALA A 241 6.01 21.07 17.42
N ILE A 242 5.22 22.11 17.70
CA ILE A 242 5.66 23.51 17.68
C ILE A 242 6.79 23.74 18.70
N MET A 243 6.63 23.28 19.95
CA MET A 243 7.70 23.38 20.96
C MET A 243 8.99 22.67 20.51
N LEU A 244 8.86 21.52 19.83
CA LEU A 244 9.99 20.79 19.26
C LEU A 244 10.72 21.60 18.19
N LEU A 245 10.00 22.17 17.23
CA LEU A 245 10.59 22.99 16.17
C LEU A 245 11.16 24.32 16.69
N GLN A 246 10.53 24.93 17.70
CA GLN A 246 11.09 26.11 18.38
C GLN A 246 12.40 25.79 19.10
N ARG A 247 12.51 24.58 19.68
CA ARG A 247 13.72 24.13 20.36
C ARG A 247 14.83 23.74 19.37
N TYR A 248 14.45 23.13 18.25
CA TYR A 248 15.34 22.61 17.22
C TYR A 248 14.95 23.17 15.83
N PRO A 249 15.20 24.45 15.55
CA PRO A 249 14.82 25.10 14.30
C PRO A 249 15.49 24.51 13.05
N GLY A 250 16.60 23.79 13.19
CA GLY A 250 17.26 23.10 12.07
C GLY A 250 16.53 21.86 11.57
N LEU A 251 15.35 21.54 12.11
CA LEU A 251 14.41 20.56 11.57
C LEU A 251 13.48 21.15 10.48
N GLU A 252 13.58 22.45 10.20
CA GLU A 252 12.89 23.10 9.07
C GLU A 252 13.20 22.36 7.75
N PHE A 253 12.20 22.22 6.89
CA PHE A 253 12.37 21.49 5.63
C PHE A 253 13.12 22.32 4.58
N SER A 254 14.22 21.76 4.06
CA SER A 254 15.10 22.40 3.07
C SER A 254 14.33 22.89 1.86
N THR A 255 14.72 24.06 1.35
CA THR A 255 14.08 24.73 0.20
C THR A 255 14.37 24.09 -1.15
N ALA A 256 15.16 23.01 -1.21
CA ALA A 256 15.51 22.36 -2.46
C ALA A 256 14.32 21.60 -3.08
N ASN A 257 14.30 21.52 -4.42
CA ASN A 257 13.21 20.86 -5.16
C ASN A 257 13.18 19.34 -4.95
N PHE A 258 14.24 18.77 -4.36
CA PHE A 258 14.40 17.34 -4.10
C PHE A 258 14.22 16.97 -2.61
N THR A 259 13.93 17.93 -1.71
CA THR A 259 13.73 17.69 -0.27
C THR A 259 12.25 17.76 0.10
N ASN A 260 11.45 16.89 -0.50
CA ASN A 260 10.00 16.90 -0.32
C ASN A 260 9.45 15.61 0.29
N GLU A 261 10.27 14.58 0.54
CA GLU A 261 9.81 13.33 1.16
C GLU A 261 9.16 13.59 2.52
N ALA A 262 9.83 14.29 3.44
CA ALA A 262 9.31 14.57 4.77
C ALA A 262 8.02 15.42 4.74
N ALA A 263 7.97 16.43 3.87
CA ALA A 263 6.79 17.26 3.65
C ALA A 263 5.61 16.44 3.10
N THR A 264 5.88 15.58 2.12
CA THR A 264 4.88 14.70 1.50
C THR A 264 4.36 13.67 2.49
N GLN A 265 5.23 13.07 3.30
CA GLN A 265 4.83 12.16 4.38
C GLN A 265 3.95 12.86 5.43
N LEU A 266 4.29 14.09 5.82
CA LEU A 266 3.48 14.89 6.72
C LEU A 266 2.11 15.22 6.13
N LEU A 267 2.05 15.58 4.84
CA LEU A 267 0.79 15.77 4.12
C LEU A 267 -0.02 14.46 4.07
N MET A 268 0.59 13.32 3.75
CA MET A 268 -0.11 12.03 3.78
C MET A 268 -0.74 11.75 5.17
N ILE A 269 -0.04 12.09 6.25
CA ILE A 269 -0.56 11.95 7.62
C ILE A 269 -1.83 12.79 7.82
N ILE A 270 -1.81 14.07 7.42
CA ILE A 270 -2.94 15.00 7.52
C ILE A 270 -4.09 14.61 6.56
N GLY A 271 -3.73 14.05 5.41
CA GLY A 271 -4.65 13.60 4.36
C GLY A 271 -5.46 12.37 4.72
N ASN A 272 -4.99 11.58 5.70
CA ASN A 272 -5.67 10.38 6.15
C ASN A 272 -7.13 10.63 6.54
N GLU A 273 -7.97 9.63 6.28
CA GLU A 273 -9.37 9.65 6.67
C GLU A 273 -9.51 9.74 8.21
N GLY A 274 -10.39 10.63 8.69
CA GLY A 274 -10.58 10.91 10.12
C GLY A 274 -9.55 11.85 10.76
N TYR A 275 -8.55 12.32 9.98
CA TYR A 275 -7.69 13.41 10.43
C TYR A 275 -8.40 14.75 10.22
N GLU A 276 -8.79 15.38 11.33
CA GLU A 276 -9.42 16.70 11.38
C GLU A 276 -8.43 17.72 11.96
N ILE A 277 -8.45 18.93 11.39
CA ILE A 277 -7.65 20.07 11.87
C ILE A 277 -8.45 20.72 13.01
N GLU A 278 -7.94 20.61 14.24
CA GLU A 278 -8.65 21.05 15.45
C GLU A 278 -8.41 22.53 15.77
N ASP A 279 -7.26 23.08 15.35
CA ASP A 279 -6.85 24.47 15.62
C ASP A 279 -6.02 25.03 14.45
N SER A 280 -6.66 25.76 13.54
CA SER A 280 -6.02 26.28 12.33
C SER A 280 -4.83 27.21 12.63
N GLU A 281 -4.84 27.98 13.72
CA GLU A 281 -3.72 28.86 14.10
C GLU A 281 -2.47 28.05 14.46
N SER A 282 -2.62 26.99 15.26
CA SER A 282 -1.51 26.09 15.59
C SER A 282 -0.96 25.37 14.35
N TYR A 283 -1.82 24.93 13.42
CA TYR A 283 -1.34 24.30 12.19
C TYR A 283 -0.65 25.31 11.27
N GLN A 284 -1.15 26.55 11.16
CA GLN A 284 -0.45 27.61 10.41
C GLN A 284 0.94 27.85 11.01
N GLN A 285 1.04 27.97 12.34
CA GLN A 285 2.34 28.13 13.02
C GLN A 285 3.27 26.94 12.79
N LEU A 286 2.74 25.70 12.81
CA LEU A 286 3.51 24.50 12.50
C LEU A 286 4.09 24.58 11.07
N PHE A 287 3.28 24.94 10.08
CA PHE A 287 3.70 25.04 8.68
C PHE A 287 4.71 26.18 8.46
N ASP A 288 4.56 27.30 9.17
CA ASP A 288 5.54 28.38 9.17
C ASP A 288 6.89 27.92 9.72
N LEU A 289 6.91 27.19 10.85
CA LEU A 289 8.13 26.68 11.47
C LEU A 289 8.80 25.55 10.67
N LEU A 290 8.03 24.83 9.85
CA LEU A 290 8.55 23.83 8.91
C LEU A 290 9.08 24.44 7.60
N GLY A 291 8.92 25.76 7.40
CA GLY A 291 9.35 26.42 6.17
C GLY A 291 8.48 26.06 4.96
N LEU A 292 7.22 25.67 5.19
CA LEU A 292 6.29 25.24 4.13
C LEU A 292 5.40 26.37 3.62
N SER A 293 5.18 27.41 4.42
CA SER A 293 4.34 28.54 4.05
C SER A 293 4.91 29.33 2.87
N GLY A 294 4.17 29.34 1.75
CA GLY A 294 4.56 30.06 0.53
C GLY A 294 5.59 29.35 -0.35
N LYS A 295 6.00 28.12 0.01
CA LYS A 295 6.98 27.33 -0.73
C LYS A 295 6.30 26.25 -1.58
N GLY A 296 6.84 26.01 -2.77
CA GLY A 296 6.44 24.88 -3.62
C GLY A 296 6.91 23.54 -3.04
N ILE A 297 5.98 22.64 -2.76
CA ILE A 297 6.25 21.24 -2.41
C ILE A 297 6.15 20.43 -3.70
N TYR A 298 7.29 19.92 -4.15
CA TYR A 298 7.39 19.13 -5.38
C TYR A 298 7.00 17.69 -5.10
N TYR A 299 6.12 17.15 -5.91
CA TYR A 299 5.48 15.87 -5.64
C TYR A 299 5.23 15.12 -6.94
N GLN A 300 5.46 13.81 -6.91
CA GLN A 300 5.13 12.88 -7.98
C GLN A 300 3.78 12.23 -7.72
N GLU A 301 2.87 12.28 -8.69
CA GLU A 301 1.57 11.63 -8.55
C GLU A 301 1.69 10.12 -8.76
N ILE A 302 1.35 9.36 -7.73
CA ILE A 302 1.34 7.90 -7.78
C ILE A 302 -0.11 7.44 -7.68
N ASN A 303 -0.62 6.93 -8.80
CA ASN A 303 -1.97 6.39 -8.88
C ASN A 303 -1.93 4.92 -9.33
N HIS A 304 -1.67 4.02 -8.37
CA HIS A 304 -1.64 2.57 -8.60
C HIS A 304 -2.63 1.85 -7.68
N PRO A 305 -3.31 0.77 -8.13
CA PRO A 305 -4.34 0.08 -7.35
C PRO A 305 -3.90 -0.47 -5.97
N LEU A 306 -2.59 -0.69 -5.79
CA LEU A 306 -2.02 -1.20 -4.53
C LEU A 306 -1.33 -0.11 -3.70
N PHE A 307 -1.02 1.04 -4.29
CA PHE A 307 -0.31 2.12 -3.64
C PHE A 307 -0.63 3.43 -4.35
N SER A 308 -1.21 4.36 -3.62
CA SER A 308 -1.45 5.72 -4.09
C SER A 308 -1.02 6.69 -3.02
N ASN A 309 -0.72 7.93 -3.42
CA ASN A 309 -0.46 9.04 -2.52
C ASN A 309 -1.57 10.11 -2.63
N VAL A 310 -2.80 9.67 -2.88
CA VAL A 310 -4.00 10.53 -2.96
C VAL A 310 -4.23 11.34 -1.69
N GLU A 311 -3.78 10.82 -0.54
CA GLU A 311 -3.82 11.49 0.75
C GLU A 311 -3.10 12.84 0.73
N VAL A 312 -2.04 13.00 -0.07
CA VAL A 312 -1.34 14.29 -0.21
C VAL A 312 -2.29 15.38 -0.73
N LYS A 313 -3.07 15.07 -1.78
CA LYS A 313 -4.06 16.00 -2.33
C LYS A 313 -5.19 16.28 -1.33
N ASN A 314 -5.69 15.24 -0.66
CA ASN A 314 -6.70 15.39 0.38
C ASN A 314 -6.22 16.30 1.53
N ALA A 315 -4.93 16.24 1.88
CA ALA A 315 -4.35 17.09 2.91
C ALA A 315 -4.34 18.56 2.50
N VAL A 316 -3.93 18.85 1.27
CA VAL A 316 -3.94 20.20 0.70
C VAL A 316 -5.36 20.76 0.68
N GLU A 317 -6.35 19.95 0.28
CA GLU A 317 -7.75 20.36 0.34
C GLU A 317 -8.17 20.70 1.77
N LYS A 318 -7.93 19.82 2.75
CA LYS A 318 -8.27 20.08 4.16
C LYS A 318 -7.62 21.35 4.70
N LEU A 319 -6.32 21.54 4.46
CA LEU A 319 -5.57 22.70 4.90
C LEU A 319 -6.11 23.99 4.26
N ASN A 320 -6.42 23.97 2.96
CA ASN A 320 -7.01 25.10 2.26
C ASN A 320 -8.40 25.47 2.80
N HIS A 321 -9.23 24.49 3.17
CA HIS A 321 -10.54 24.76 3.80
C HIS A 321 -10.40 25.50 5.14
N GLU A 322 -9.32 25.25 5.87
CA GLU A 322 -8.98 25.92 7.14
C GLU A 322 -8.17 27.22 6.93
N GLY A 323 -7.96 27.65 5.68
CA GLY A 323 -7.24 28.88 5.34
C GLY A 323 -5.71 28.76 5.29
N ILE A 324 -5.17 27.55 5.40
CA ILE A 324 -3.73 27.26 5.34
C ILE A 324 -3.35 26.90 3.91
N VAL A 325 -2.64 27.79 3.22
CA VAL A 325 -2.30 27.61 1.81
C VAL A 325 -1.03 26.78 1.65
N VAL A 326 -1.17 25.61 1.02
CA VAL A 326 -0.06 24.74 0.63
C VAL A 326 0.10 24.74 -0.88
N ASN A 327 1.28 25.15 -1.37
CA ASN A 327 1.59 25.16 -2.79
C ASN A 327 2.17 23.80 -3.22
N LEU A 328 1.32 22.90 -3.68
CA LEU A 328 1.72 21.58 -4.20
C LEU A 328 1.99 21.68 -5.71
N ILE A 329 3.17 21.24 -6.16
CA ILE A 329 3.61 21.31 -7.56
C ILE A 329 3.85 19.88 -8.08
N PRO A 330 3.02 19.39 -9.03
CA PRO A 330 3.28 18.11 -9.70
C PRO A 330 4.57 18.18 -10.51
N VAL A 331 5.45 17.18 -10.37
CA VAL A 331 6.72 17.14 -11.10
C VAL A 331 6.53 16.85 -12.58
N GLU A 332 5.40 16.24 -12.95
CA GLU A 332 5.01 15.97 -14.33
C GLU A 332 4.71 17.25 -15.12
N ASP A 333 4.37 18.34 -14.42
CA ASP A 333 4.10 19.65 -15.01
C ASP A 333 5.38 20.50 -15.15
N LEU A 334 6.53 19.99 -14.73
CA LEU A 334 7.80 20.71 -14.74
C LEU A 334 8.65 20.34 -15.95
N GLU A 335 9.22 21.36 -16.57
CA GLU A 335 10.30 21.15 -17.54
C GLU A 335 11.55 20.68 -16.79
N LYS A 336 12.21 19.67 -17.37
CA LYS A 336 13.50 19.20 -16.86
C LYS A 336 14.51 20.35 -16.86
N PRO A 337 15.29 20.54 -15.79
CA PRO A 337 16.26 21.61 -15.73
C PRO A 337 17.36 21.38 -16.78
N GLU A 338 17.84 22.46 -17.40
CA GLU A 338 19.10 22.46 -18.15
C GLU A 338 20.27 22.37 -17.14
N PRO A 339 20.97 21.23 -17.05
CA PRO A 339 21.95 21.05 -15.98
C PRO A 339 23.25 21.78 -16.32
N ILE A 340 23.98 22.21 -15.28
CA ILE A 340 25.29 22.88 -15.43
C ILE A 340 26.34 21.97 -16.09
N PHE A 341 26.15 20.65 -15.98
CA PHE A 341 26.92 19.64 -16.67
C PHE A 341 26.02 18.45 -17.05
N VAL A 342 26.42 17.66 -18.03
CA VAL A 342 25.66 16.48 -18.48
C VAL A 342 26.38 15.21 -18.03
N LEU A 343 25.62 14.28 -17.46
CA LEU A 343 26.07 12.91 -17.27
C LEU A 343 26.08 12.22 -18.65
N ASN A 344 27.20 12.28 -19.36
CA ASN A 344 27.35 11.67 -20.69
C ASN A 344 27.23 10.15 -20.60
N ILE A 345 26.03 9.58 -20.65
CA ILE A 345 25.76 8.14 -20.47
C ILE A 345 25.23 7.55 -21.77
N ASP A 346 25.85 6.45 -22.21
CA ASP A 346 25.40 5.72 -23.39
C ASP A 346 24.28 4.76 -22.96
N LYS A 347 23.03 5.15 -23.20
CA LYS A 347 21.88 4.30 -22.89
C LYS A 347 21.82 3.13 -23.88
N ASN A 348 22.32 1.98 -23.45
CA ASN A 348 22.15 0.73 -24.18
C ASN A 348 20.68 0.31 -24.12
N GLU A 349 20.07 0.10 -25.28
CA GLU A 349 18.69 -0.35 -25.39
C GLU A 349 18.60 -1.68 -26.13
N LEU A 350 17.47 -2.36 -25.97
CA LEU A 350 17.12 -3.48 -26.83
C LEU A 350 17.14 -3.06 -28.30
N THR A 351 17.59 -3.95 -29.18
CA THR A 351 17.48 -3.70 -30.63
C THR A 351 16.01 -3.61 -31.05
N ASP A 352 15.71 -2.94 -32.17
CA ASP A 352 14.33 -2.79 -32.64
C ASP A 352 13.60 -4.14 -32.81
N ASP A 353 14.32 -5.18 -33.26
CA ASP A 353 13.76 -6.52 -33.41
C ASP A 353 13.48 -7.21 -32.05
N GLU A 354 14.33 -6.97 -31.05
CA GLU A 354 14.12 -7.44 -29.67
C GLU A 354 12.97 -6.70 -29.00
N LYS A 355 12.86 -5.38 -29.18
CA LYS A 355 11.71 -4.58 -28.70
C LYS A 355 10.41 -5.11 -29.30
N ARG A 356 10.35 -5.27 -30.62
CA ARG A 356 9.17 -5.85 -31.30
C ARG A 356 8.84 -7.26 -30.81
N SER A 357 9.84 -8.07 -30.49
CA SER A 357 9.63 -9.42 -29.95
C SER A 357 9.11 -9.39 -28.51
N LEU A 358 9.61 -8.47 -27.69
CA LEU A 358 9.13 -8.25 -26.33
C LEU A 358 7.70 -7.70 -26.32
N ASP A 359 7.35 -6.79 -27.23
CA ASP A 359 5.97 -6.33 -27.43
C ASP A 359 5.05 -7.50 -27.75
N LYS A 360 5.49 -8.42 -28.62
CA LYS A 360 4.75 -9.66 -28.89
C LYS A 360 4.57 -10.54 -27.66
N CYS A 361 5.55 -10.59 -26.75
CA CYS A 361 5.41 -11.28 -25.47
C CYS A 361 4.31 -10.68 -24.59
N ASN A 362 4.11 -9.35 -24.67
CA ASN A 362 3.08 -8.64 -23.90
C ASN A 362 1.66 -8.77 -24.47
N LEU A 363 1.49 -9.15 -25.74
CA LEU A 363 0.18 -9.25 -26.40
C LEU A 363 -0.81 -10.15 -25.66
N THR A 364 -0.36 -11.25 -25.04
CA THR A 364 -1.27 -12.15 -24.30
C THR A 364 -1.82 -11.46 -23.05
N ARG A 365 -0.97 -10.71 -22.34
CA ARG A 365 -1.36 -9.93 -21.16
C ARG A 365 -2.30 -8.81 -21.56
N GLU A 366 -1.96 -8.03 -22.58
CA GLU A 366 -2.83 -6.96 -23.10
C GLU A 366 -4.19 -7.50 -23.57
N TRP A 367 -4.20 -8.69 -24.19
CA TRP A 367 -5.42 -9.34 -24.62
C TRP A 367 -6.33 -9.74 -23.45
N LEU A 368 -5.74 -10.19 -22.32
CA LEU A 368 -6.46 -10.48 -21.09
C LEU A 368 -7.00 -9.21 -20.43
N GLU A 369 -6.17 -8.17 -20.32
CA GLU A 369 -6.52 -6.88 -19.70
C GLU A 369 -7.64 -6.19 -20.50
N GLY A 370 -7.56 -6.19 -21.83
CA GLY A 370 -8.62 -5.69 -22.70
C GLY A 370 -9.95 -6.45 -22.62
N ARG A 371 -9.98 -7.59 -21.91
CA ARG A 371 -11.17 -8.42 -21.63
C ARG A 371 -11.56 -8.44 -20.15
N GLN A 372 -10.89 -7.64 -19.33
CA GLN A 372 -11.31 -7.35 -17.98
C GLN A 372 -12.26 -6.16 -18.04
N LEU A 373 -13.56 -6.43 -17.89
CA LEU A 373 -14.61 -5.43 -18.02
C LEU A 373 -15.19 -5.10 -16.63
N ASN A 374 -15.52 -3.84 -16.39
CA ASN A 374 -16.35 -3.47 -15.24
C ASN A 374 -17.82 -3.77 -15.59
N TYR A 375 -18.54 -4.43 -14.69
CA TYR A 375 -19.93 -4.83 -14.94
C TYR A 375 -20.86 -3.61 -15.22
N LEU A 376 -20.59 -2.45 -14.63
CA LEU A 376 -21.32 -1.19 -14.86
C LEU A 376 -21.10 -0.66 -16.28
N GLN A 377 -19.94 -0.91 -16.87
CA GLN A 377 -19.62 -0.47 -18.23
C GLN A 377 -20.32 -1.30 -19.30
N LEU A 378 -20.82 -2.51 -18.97
CA LEU A 378 -21.47 -3.40 -19.93
C LEU A 378 -22.75 -2.84 -20.55
N ASP A 379 -23.41 -1.89 -19.89
CA ASP A 379 -24.60 -1.23 -20.42
C ASP A 379 -24.27 -0.10 -21.41
N THR A 380 -23.02 0.37 -21.41
CA THR A 380 -22.50 1.35 -22.37
C THR A 380 -22.16 0.73 -23.72
N PHE A 381 -22.06 -0.59 -23.81
CA PHE A 381 -21.78 -1.31 -25.05
C PHE A 381 -23.06 -1.72 -25.78
N GLU A 382 -22.99 -1.80 -27.11
CA GLU A 382 -24.03 -2.40 -27.94
C GLU A 382 -24.19 -3.90 -27.61
N SER A 383 -25.44 -4.37 -27.69
CA SER A 383 -25.81 -5.78 -27.46
C SER A 383 -25.27 -6.66 -28.59
N THR A 384 -24.03 -7.13 -28.43
CA THR A 384 -23.41 -8.15 -29.29
C THR A 384 -23.56 -9.54 -28.64
N SER A 385 -23.43 -10.62 -29.43
CA SER A 385 -23.49 -11.99 -28.89
C SER A 385 -22.48 -12.23 -27.75
N PHE A 386 -21.31 -11.59 -27.82
CA PHE A 386 -20.31 -11.64 -26.77
C PHE A 386 -20.77 -10.89 -25.50
N ILE A 387 -21.23 -9.64 -25.62
CA ILE A 387 -21.72 -8.87 -24.47
C ILE A 387 -22.91 -9.56 -23.79
N GLU A 388 -23.84 -10.11 -24.57
CA GLU A 388 -24.99 -10.86 -24.02
C GLU A 388 -24.53 -12.13 -23.29
N SER A 389 -23.52 -12.84 -23.80
CA SER A 389 -22.95 -14.01 -23.11
C SER A 389 -22.31 -13.65 -21.77
N ILE A 390 -21.77 -12.43 -21.63
CA ILE A 390 -21.25 -11.92 -20.36
C ILE A 390 -22.40 -11.59 -19.43
N LYS A 391 -23.42 -10.86 -19.90
CA LYS A 391 -24.59 -10.47 -19.09
C LYS A 391 -25.42 -11.66 -18.60
N SER A 392 -25.39 -12.78 -19.32
CA SER A 392 -26.02 -14.03 -18.90
C SER A 392 -25.15 -14.90 -17.97
N SER A 393 -23.92 -14.49 -17.65
CA SER A 393 -22.99 -15.31 -16.89
C SER A 393 -23.20 -15.23 -15.38
N PRO A 394 -22.91 -16.31 -14.62
CA PRO A 394 -22.87 -16.28 -13.16
C PRO A 394 -21.95 -15.18 -12.61
N GLU A 395 -20.83 -14.88 -13.28
CA GLU A 395 -19.93 -13.80 -12.90
C GLU A 395 -20.59 -12.42 -12.94
N PHE A 396 -21.44 -12.16 -13.94
CA PHE A 396 -22.17 -10.90 -14.05
C PHE A 396 -23.21 -10.78 -12.96
N TYR A 397 -24.00 -11.82 -12.72
CA TYR A 397 -24.99 -11.82 -11.63
C TYR A 397 -24.31 -11.65 -10.28
N PHE A 398 -23.17 -12.31 -10.06
CA PHE A 398 -22.38 -12.12 -8.85
C PHE A 398 -21.94 -10.67 -8.66
N CYS A 399 -21.32 -10.04 -9.66
CA CYS A 399 -20.91 -8.63 -9.53
C CYS A 399 -22.10 -7.67 -9.41
N LYS A 400 -23.19 -7.90 -10.14
CA LYS A 400 -24.40 -7.07 -10.08
C LYS A 400 -25.06 -7.12 -8.70
N ASN A 401 -25.01 -8.28 -8.04
CA ASN A 401 -25.61 -8.49 -6.73
C ASN A 401 -24.65 -8.16 -5.58
N GLN A 402 -23.34 -8.06 -5.86
CA GLN A 402 -22.36 -7.50 -4.93
C GLN A 402 -22.43 -5.97 -4.96
N GLN A 403 -23.43 -5.41 -4.29
CA GLN A 403 -23.37 -4.00 -3.90
C GLN A 403 -22.55 -3.91 -2.62
N HIS A 404 -21.52 -3.06 -2.64
CA HIS A 404 -20.95 -2.57 -1.39
C HIS A 404 -22.08 -1.95 -0.55
N PRO A 405 -22.11 -2.13 0.78
CA PRO A 405 -23.08 -1.44 1.60
C PRO A 405 -23.04 0.05 1.27
N ASP A 406 -24.19 0.69 1.04
CA ASP A 406 -24.27 2.13 0.75
C ASP A 406 -23.53 2.97 1.82
N ASP A 407 -23.44 2.43 3.03
CA ASP A 407 -22.78 3.02 4.19
C ASP A 407 -21.27 2.69 4.31
N PHE A 408 -20.61 2.10 3.30
CA PHE A 408 -19.20 1.71 3.41
C PHE A 408 -18.25 2.85 3.86
N PRO A 409 -18.37 4.10 3.37
CA PRO A 409 -17.59 5.22 3.88
C PRO A 409 -17.85 5.49 5.38
N LEU A 410 -19.10 5.40 5.82
CA LEU A 410 -19.47 5.59 7.22
C LEU A 410 -18.95 4.45 8.10
N ILE A 411 -19.00 3.20 7.64
CA ILE A 411 -18.42 2.03 8.31
C ILE A 411 -16.90 2.24 8.50
N LYS A 412 -16.20 2.65 7.44
CA LYS A 412 -14.75 2.88 7.47
C LYS A 412 -14.38 4.02 8.43
N SER A 413 -15.12 5.13 8.39
CA SER A 413 -14.95 6.26 9.29
C SER A 413 -15.15 5.87 10.75
N GLN A 414 -16.27 5.23 11.10
CA GLN A 414 -16.57 4.81 12.48
C GLN A 414 -15.59 3.76 13.00
N PHE A 415 -15.15 2.82 12.16
CA PHE A 415 -14.12 1.84 12.53
C PHE A 415 -12.78 2.51 12.85
N THR A 416 -12.39 3.50 12.04
CA THR A 416 -11.14 4.25 12.20
C THR A 416 -11.15 5.04 13.51
N GLU A 417 -12.26 5.74 13.79
CA GLU A 417 -12.43 6.48 15.04
C GLU A 417 -12.41 5.56 16.27
N MET A 418 -13.07 4.41 16.21
CA MET A 418 -13.03 3.46 17.33
C MET A 418 -11.62 2.91 17.58
N ARG A 419 -10.88 2.59 16.51
CA ARG A 419 -9.49 2.13 16.65
C ARG A 419 -8.61 3.20 17.31
N LYS A 420 -8.84 4.47 16.98
CA LYS A 420 -8.15 5.61 17.62
C LYS A 420 -8.51 5.69 19.10
N GLN A 421 -9.78 5.59 19.45
CA GLN A 421 -10.24 5.59 20.85
C GLN A 421 -9.63 4.44 21.64
N ILE A 422 -9.61 3.22 21.10
CA ILE A 422 -8.96 2.06 21.75
C ILE A 422 -7.49 2.34 22.05
N THR A 423 -6.77 2.87 21.06
CA THR A 423 -5.36 3.19 21.18
C THR A 423 -5.12 4.28 22.23
N GLN A 424 -5.99 5.29 22.28
CA GLN A 424 -5.95 6.36 23.28
C GLN A 424 -6.27 5.84 24.68
N THR A 425 -7.27 4.99 24.85
CA THR A 425 -7.64 4.38 26.13
C THR A 425 -6.49 3.54 26.69
N ILE A 426 -5.86 2.72 25.85
CA ILE A 426 -4.67 1.93 26.23
C ILE A 426 -3.56 2.84 26.77
N ALA A 427 -3.25 3.92 26.05
CA ALA A 427 -2.23 4.88 26.46
C ALA A 427 -2.61 5.64 27.74
N ASN A 428 -3.85 6.10 27.85
CA ASN A 428 -4.37 6.84 29.01
C ASN A 428 -4.39 6.00 30.28
N GLN A 429 -4.71 4.71 30.18
CA GLN A 429 -4.73 3.78 31.32
C GLN A 429 -3.34 3.19 31.64
N ASN A 430 -2.31 3.51 30.84
CA ASN A 430 -0.99 2.87 30.92
C ASN A 430 -1.08 1.33 30.92
N THR A 431 -1.92 0.80 30.03
CA THR A 431 -2.14 -0.64 29.85
C THR A 431 -1.63 -1.07 28.48
N SER A 432 -1.86 -2.33 28.13
CA SER A 432 -1.59 -2.88 26.80
C SER A 432 -2.85 -3.55 26.28
N LEU A 433 -2.94 -3.86 24.98
CA LEU A 433 -4.15 -4.49 24.41
C LEU A 433 -4.44 -5.84 25.10
N GLU A 434 -3.40 -6.58 25.47
CA GLU A 434 -3.45 -7.84 26.23
C GLU A 434 -4.14 -7.69 27.60
N LYS A 435 -4.00 -6.51 28.22
CA LYS A 435 -4.43 -6.21 29.59
C LYS A 435 -5.59 -5.24 29.64
N LEU A 436 -6.06 -4.76 28.48
CA LEU A 436 -7.17 -3.84 28.40
C LEU A 436 -8.42 -4.57 28.91
N ASP A 437 -9.06 -3.98 29.92
CA ASP A 437 -10.36 -4.45 30.36
C ASP A 437 -11.38 -4.01 29.32
N LEU A 438 -11.88 -4.98 28.54
CA LEU A 438 -12.85 -4.73 27.48
C LEU A 438 -14.09 -4.00 28.00
N THR A 439 -14.47 -4.20 29.26
CA THR A 439 -15.63 -3.53 29.88
C THR A 439 -15.45 -2.03 30.06
N THR A 440 -14.22 -1.53 29.91
CA THR A 440 -13.89 -0.10 29.95
C THR A 440 -13.88 0.58 28.58
N LEU A 441 -14.09 -0.17 27.50
CA LEU A 441 -14.32 0.44 26.19
C LEU A 441 -15.70 1.10 26.17
N ASP A 442 -15.71 2.41 25.93
CA ASP A 442 -16.91 3.15 25.58
C ASP A 442 -17.22 2.91 24.10
N VAL A 443 -18.10 1.94 23.81
CA VAL A 443 -18.57 1.68 22.46
C VAL A 443 -19.83 2.52 22.23
N PRO A 444 -19.81 3.53 21.34
CA PRO A 444 -20.95 4.40 21.14
C PRO A 444 -22.22 3.65 20.74
N ASP A 445 -23.34 4.00 21.36
CA ASP A 445 -24.65 3.44 20.99
C ASP A 445 -25.03 3.77 19.54
N THR A 446 -24.56 4.91 19.03
CA THR A 446 -24.76 5.39 17.66
C THR A 446 -23.92 4.67 16.61
N MET A 447 -22.99 3.80 17.02
CA MET A 447 -22.15 3.04 16.10
C MET A 447 -22.96 2.01 15.33
N LEU A 448 -22.70 1.93 14.02
CA LEU A 448 -23.35 0.98 13.13
C LEU A 448 -23.14 -0.47 13.60
N PRO A 449 -24.18 -1.32 13.58
CA PRO A 449 -24.06 -2.74 13.92
C PRO A 449 -22.99 -3.51 13.10
N GLU A 450 -22.77 -3.10 11.85
CA GLU A 450 -21.72 -3.61 10.97
C GLU A 450 -20.33 -3.36 11.57
N VAL A 451 -20.09 -2.14 12.06
CA VAL A 451 -18.82 -1.73 12.67
C VAL A 451 -18.59 -2.51 13.96
N LYS A 452 -19.63 -2.67 14.79
CA LYS A 452 -19.57 -3.50 16.01
C LYS A 452 -19.19 -4.95 15.69
N SER A 453 -19.74 -5.51 14.62
CA SER A 453 -19.43 -6.87 14.16
C SER A 453 -17.98 -7.00 13.67
N ILE A 454 -17.50 -6.05 12.88
CA ILE A 454 -16.10 -5.99 12.40
C ILE A 454 -15.13 -5.89 13.59
N LEU A 455 -15.40 -4.99 14.54
CA LEU A 455 -14.58 -4.81 15.74
C LEU A 455 -14.55 -6.07 16.61
N GLY A 456 -15.69 -6.74 16.78
CA GLY A 456 -15.77 -8.00 17.52
C GLY A 456 -14.86 -9.10 16.95
N ILE A 457 -14.76 -9.19 15.62
CA ILE A 457 -13.87 -10.15 14.94
C ILE A 457 -12.39 -9.77 15.10
N ILE A 458 -12.07 -8.48 14.94
CA ILE A 458 -10.70 -7.98 14.99
C ILE A 458 -10.14 -8.03 16.42
N LEU A 459 -10.91 -7.59 17.42
CA LEU A 459 -10.50 -7.68 18.81
C LEU A 459 -10.41 -9.13 19.29
N ALA A 460 -11.31 -10.01 18.85
CA ALA A 460 -11.19 -11.43 19.14
C ALA A 460 -9.85 -12.02 18.67
N ARG A 461 -9.45 -11.71 17.43
CA ARG A 461 -8.14 -12.08 16.89
C ARG A 461 -7.02 -11.56 17.80
N ASP A 462 -7.05 -10.28 18.14
CA ASP A 462 -5.97 -9.65 18.91
C ASP A 462 -5.85 -10.27 20.31
N TYR A 463 -6.97 -10.51 20.99
CA TYR A 463 -6.98 -11.12 22.32
C TYR A 463 -6.50 -12.57 22.31
N LEU A 464 -6.81 -13.35 21.26
CA LEU A 464 -6.31 -14.71 21.09
C LEU A 464 -4.79 -14.77 20.98
N GLN A 465 -4.15 -13.70 20.48
CA GLN A 465 -2.69 -13.61 20.38
C GLN A 465 -2.04 -13.06 21.64
N ALA A 466 -2.71 -12.10 22.24
CA ALA A 466 -2.21 -11.25 23.31
C ALA A 466 -2.33 -11.92 24.69
N THR A 467 -3.29 -12.82 24.88
CA THR A 467 -3.66 -13.33 26.21
C THR A 467 -3.64 -14.85 26.30
N SER A 468 -3.65 -15.37 27.53
CA SER A 468 -3.89 -16.79 27.80
C SER A 468 -5.38 -17.10 28.00
N LEU A 469 -6.28 -16.17 27.65
CA LEU A 469 -7.72 -16.39 27.75
C LEU A 469 -8.14 -17.43 26.71
N ASN A 470 -9.12 -18.26 27.06
CA ASN A 470 -9.73 -19.17 26.10
C ASN A 470 -10.76 -18.45 25.21
N GLU A 471 -11.13 -19.07 24.10
CA GLU A 471 -12.08 -18.55 23.11
C GLU A 471 -13.42 -18.12 23.74
N GLN A 472 -14.01 -18.94 24.62
CA GLN A 472 -15.29 -18.64 25.26
C GLN A 472 -15.23 -17.40 26.15
N GLU A 473 -14.13 -17.22 26.87
CA GLU A 473 -13.94 -16.06 27.75
C GLU A 473 -13.77 -14.77 26.95
N ILE A 474 -13.05 -14.83 25.82
CA ILE A 474 -12.92 -13.70 24.88
C ILE A 474 -14.28 -13.34 24.29
N MET A 475 -15.04 -14.34 23.80
CA MET A 475 -16.38 -14.13 23.25
C MET A 475 -17.34 -13.52 24.27
N MET A 476 -17.30 -13.98 25.52
CA MET A 476 -18.16 -13.46 26.58
C MET A 476 -17.85 -11.99 26.86
N ARG A 477 -16.57 -11.63 27.00
CA ARG A 477 -16.16 -10.25 27.28
C ARG A 477 -16.53 -9.30 26.15
N LEU A 478 -16.32 -9.69 24.89
CA LEU A 478 -16.71 -8.90 23.72
C LEU A 478 -18.24 -8.79 23.59
N SER A 479 -18.97 -9.86 23.90
CA SER A 479 -20.44 -9.83 23.88
C SER A 479 -21.01 -8.88 24.94
N ASN A 480 -20.40 -8.83 26.13
CA ASN A 480 -20.85 -7.97 27.23
C ASN A 480 -20.74 -6.47 26.90
N VAL A 481 -19.85 -6.10 25.98
CA VAL A 481 -19.70 -4.72 25.50
C VAL A 481 -20.39 -4.46 24.16
N GLY A 482 -21.30 -5.36 23.76
CA GLY A 482 -22.11 -5.19 22.55
C GLY A 482 -21.36 -5.42 21.24
N LEU A 483 -20.18 -6.05 21.27
CA LEU A 483 -19.37 -6.36 20.08
C LEU A 483 -19.57 -7.81 19.59
N LYS A 484 -20.71 -8.44 19.91
CA LYS A 484 -21.07 -9.74 19.35
C LYS A 484 -21.40 -9.58 17.86
N PRO A 485 -20.69 -10.26 16.94
CA PRO A 485 -21.02 -10.20 15.52
C PRO A 485 -22.41 -10.77 15.22
N SER A 486 -23.09 -10.22 14.21
CA SER A 486 -24.37 -10.72 13.72
C SER A 486 -24.27 -11.22 12.29
N SER A 487 -24.95 -12.31 11.99
CA SER A 487 -25.03 -12.89 10.65
C SER A 487 -25.66 -11.94 9.63
N LYS A 488 -26.57 -11.06 10.05
CA LYS A 488 -27.19 -10.05 9.19
C LYS A 488 -26.20 -9.08 8.55
N HIS A 489 -25.00 -8.95 9.13
CA HIS A 489 -23.94 -8.04 8.65
C HIS A 489 -22.78 -8.79 7.98
N ILE A 490 -22.94 -10.09 7.66
CA ILE A 490 -21.89 -10.92 7.06
C ILE A 490 -21.26 -10.28 5.84
N ALA A 491 -22.05 -9.63 4.98
CA ALA A 491 -21.54 -8.95 3.78
C ALA A 491 -20.46 -7.90 4.11
N SER A 492 -20.54 -7.26 5.28
CA SER A 492 -19.61 -6.21 5.72
C SER A 492 -18.29 -6.76 6.28
N PHE A 493 -18.23 -8.04 6.68
CA PHE A 493 -17.06 -8.62 7.33
C PHE A 493 -16.62 -9.98 6.76
N SER A 494 -17.26 -10.47 5.69
CA SER A 494 -16.92 -11.73 5.01
C SER A 494 -15.48 -11.78 4.50
N GLY A 495 -14.90 -10.62 4.13
CA GLY A 495 -13.48 -10.51 3.76
C GLY A 495 -12.51 -10.90 4.89
N LEU A 496 -12.99 -10.95 6.14
CA LEU A 496 -12.24 -11.37 7.33
C LEU A 496 -12.36 -12.88 7.63
N ALA A 497 -13.01 -13.66 6.75
CA ALA A 497 -13.28 -15.08 6.94
C ALA A 497 -12.03 -15.93 7.29
N SER A 498 -10.85 -15.52 6.85
CA SER A 498 -9.60 -16.25 7.17
C SER A 498 -9.02 -15.94 8.55
N LEU A 499 -9.56 -14.99 9.31
CA LEU A 499 -9.06 -14.66 10.64
C LEU A 499 -9.58 -15.67 11.66
N LYS A 500 -8.71 -16.16 12.56
CA LYS A 500 -9.13 -17.02 13.67
C LYS A 500 -10.19 -16.36 14.57
N GLY A 501 -10.11 -15.04 14.70
CA GLY A 501 -11.14 -14.26 15.39
C GLY A 501 -12.53 -14.42 14.76
N PHE A 502 -12.63 -14.61 13.45
CA PHE A 502 -13.90 -14.90 12.76
C PHE A 502 -14.37 -16.32 13.08
N THR A 503 -13.50 -17.31 12.91
CA THR A 503 -13.86 -18.74 13.02
C THR A 503 -14.35 -19.10 14.42
N MET A 504 -13.83 -18.43 15.44
CA MET A 504 -14.32 -18.51 16.83
C MET A 504 -15.82 -18.16 16.97
N TRP A 505 -16.33 -17.21 16.18
CA TRP A 505 -17.74 -16.82 16.24
C TRP A 505 -18.67 -17.69 15.40
N LEU A 506 -18.13 -18.55 14.52
CA LEU A 506 -18.88 -19.23 13.45
C LEU A 506 -20.09 -20.01 14.00
N GLU A 507 -19.91 -20.77 15.07
CA GLU A 507 -20.98 -21.59 15.68
C GLU A 507 -22.08 -20.75 16.35
N THR A 508 -21.82 -19.46 16.61
CA THR A 508 -22.77 -18.57 17.30
C THR A 508 -23.57 -17.68 16.36
N LEU A 509 -23.24 -17.69 15.06
CA LEU A 509 -23.96 -16.97 14.02
C LEU A 509 -25.17 -17.78 13.55
N SER A 510 -26.33 -17.15 13.38
CA SER A 510 -27.50 -17.81 12.79
C SER A 510 -27.48 -17.66 11.27
N PHE A 511 -27.53 -18.77 10.54
CA PHE A 511 -27.59 -18.77 9.07
C PHE A 511 -29.02 -18.95 8.59
N ASP A 512 -29.89 -18.03 9.02
CA ASP A 512 -31.33 -18.08 8.68
C ASP A 512 -31.57 -17.80 7.19
N GLU A 513 -30.67 -17.07 6.54
CA GLU A 513 -30.71 -16.79 5.10
C GLU A 513 -29.63 -17.62 4.36
N PRO A 514 -30.01 -18.50 3.41
CA PRO A 514 -29.05 -19.34 2.69
C PRO A 514 -27.97 -18.57 1.94
N LYS A 515 -28.27 -17.33 1.51
CA LYS A 515 -27.34 -16.48 0.77
C LYS A 515 -26.11 -16.10 1.58
N ASP A 516 -26.25 -15.91 2.90
CA ASP A 516 -25.16 -15.46 3.77
C ASP A 516 -24.16 -16.61 4.02
N ALA A 517 -24.69 -17.83 4.22
CA ALA A 517 -23.86 -19.03 4.31
C ALA A 517 -23.12 -19.30 2.99
N LYS A 518 -23.80 -19.19 1.84
CA LYS A 518 -23.17 -19.35 0.52
C LYS A 518 -22.04 -18.33 0.30
N ALA A 519 -22.26 -17.07 0.66
CA ALA A 519 -21.24 -16.03 0.56
C ALA A 519 -19.99 -16.37 1.40
N LEU A 520 -20.17 -16.84 2.64
CA LEU A 520 -19.04 -17.26 3.48
C LEU A 520 -18.35 -18.52 2.98
N LEU A 521 -19.08 -19.52 2.48
CA LEU A 521 -18.48 -20.72 1.87
C LEU A 521 -17.59 -20.35 0.68
N ASN A 522 -18.03 -19.40 -0.15
CA ASN A 522 -17.25 -18.84 -1.25
C ASN A 522 -15.99 -18.12 -0.74
N GLU A 523 -16.11 -17.31 0.32
CA GLU A 523 -14.95 -16.64 0.93
C GLU A 523 -13.97 -17.61 1.60
N PHE A 524 -14.43 -18.62 2.35
CA PHE A 524 -13.53 -19.61 2.94
C PHE A 524 -12.76 -20.39 1.87
N ALA A 525 -13.40 -20.75 0.76
CA ALA A 525 -12.75 -21.40 -0.37
C ALA A 525 -11.76 -20.47 -1.09
N SER A 526 -12.11 -19.19 -1.25
CA SER A 526 -11.24 -18.13 -1.77
C SER A 526 -9.97 -17.99 -0.92
N LYS A 527 -10.11 -18.02 0.41
CA LYS A 527 -9.01 -17.81 1.34
C LYS A 527 -8.23 -19.09 1.67
N GLY A 528 -8.78 -20.27 1.41
CA GLY A 528 -8.18 -21.56 1.75
C GLY A 528 -8.41 -22.00 3.21
N ALA A 529 -9.44 -21.47 3.89
CA ALA A 529 -9.78 -21.82 5.28
C ALA A 529 -10.68 -23.07 5.37
N TYR A 530 -10.10 -24.26 5.15
CA TYR A 530 -10.89 -25.50 4.97
C TYR A 530 -11.69 -25.92 6.21
N LYS A 531 -11.13 -25.79 7.42
CA LYS A 531 -11.83 -26.19 8.64
C LYS A 531 -13.15 -25.44 8.80
N ALA A 532 -13.09 -24.10 8.75
CA ALA A 532 -14.27 -23.25 8.83
C ALA A 532 -15.26 -23.49 7.68
N PHE A 533 -14.75 -23.74 6.46
CA PHE A 533 -15.58 -24.17 5.33
C PHE A 533 -16.33 -25.47 5.65
N SER A 534 -15.64 -26.50 6.13
CA SER A 534 -16.21 -27.80 6.45
C SER A 534 -17.24 -27.70 7.57
N ASP A 535 -16.94 -26.92 8.61
CA ASP A 535 -17.82 -26.71 9.76
C ASP A 535 -19.13 -26.02 9.31
N LEU A 536 -19.03 -24.89 8.58
CA LEU A 536 -20.20 -24.18 8.06
C LEU A 536 -21.01 -25.04 7.07
N ASN A 537 -20.33 -25.74 6.16
CA ASN A 537 -20.98 -26.58 5.16
C ASN A 537 -21.76 -27.72 5.82
N SER A 538 -21.24 -28.29 6.91
CA SER A 538 -21.91 -29.33 7.68
C SER A 538 -23.11 -28.80 8.47
N MET A 539 -23.06 -27.55 8.94
CA MET A 539 -24.15 -26.91 9.68
C MET A 539 -25.34 -26.54 8.79
N VAL A 540 -25.08 -25.99 7.60
CA VAL A 540 -26.13 -25.38 6.76
C VAL A 540 -26.51 -26.26 5.57
N GLY A 541 -25.57 -27.04 5.01
CA GLY A 541 -25.82 -27.88 3.83
C GLY A 541 -26.24 -27.06 2.59
N ALA A 542 -25.60 -25.90 2.35
CA ALA A 542 -26.01 -24.98 1.30
C ALA A 542 -25.83 -25.57 -0.11
N GLU A 543 -26.91 -25.60 -0.90
CA GLU A 543 -26.88 -26.03 -2.31
C GLU A 543 -26.74 -24.83 -3.25
N PHE A 544 -25.76 -24.89 -4.16
CA PHE A 544 -25.51 -23.84 -5.15
C PHE A 544 -26.22 -24.14 -6.47
N ASP A 545 -26.92 -23.15 -7.04
CA ASP A 545 -27.41 -23.24 -8.41
C ASP A 545 -26.26 -22.95 -9.38
N LEU A 546 -25.64 -24.01 -9.90
CA LEU A 546 -24.45 -23.92 -10.74
C LEU A 546 -24.65 -23.19 -12.08
N GLU A 547 -25.89 -22.94 -12.49
CA GLU A 547 -26.21 -22.19 -13.72
C GLU A 547 -26.28 -20.68 -13.49
N THR A 548 -26.63 -20.24 -12.27
CA THR A 548 -26.84 -18.82 -11.96
C THR A 548 -25.89 -18.27 -10.90
N GLU A 549 -25.26 -19.13 -10.11
CA GLU A 549 -24.41 -18.77 -8.97
C GLU A 549 -22.95 -19.20 -9.19
N LEU A 550 -22.03 -18.41 -8.62
CA LEU A 550 -20.65 -18.83 -8.45
C LEU A 550 -20.53 -19.70 -7.19
N ASP A 551 -19.84 -20.83 -7.34
CA ASP A 551 -19.67 -21.83 -6.29
C ASP A 551 -18.29 -21.76 -5.62
N PRO A 552 -18.07 -22.47 -4.50
CA PRO A 552 -16.80 -22.42 -3.79
C PRO A 552 -15.63 -22.92 -4.64
N PHE A 553 -15.88 -23.78 -5.63
CA PHE A 553 -14.85 -24.32 -6.51
C PHE A 553 -14.32 -23.25 -7.48
N TYR A 554 -15.19 -22.39 -8.02
CA TYR A 554 -14.79 -21.20 -8.77
C TYR A 554 -13.83 -20.32 -7.97
N PHE A 555 -14.17 -20.00 -6.71
CA PHE A 555 -13.35 -19.13 -5.86
C PHE A 555 -12.03 -19.78 -5.44
N PHE A 556 -12.05 -21.09 -5.19
CA PHE A 556 -10.85 -21.88 -4.94
C PHE A 556 -9.89 -21.81 -6.14
N ILE A 557 -10.35 -22.09 -7.36
CA ILE A 557 -9.52 -21.98 -8.58
C ILE A 557 -8.99 -20.55 -8.75
N LYS A 558 -9.88 -19.57 -8.62
CA LYS A 558 -9.56 -18.16 -8.81
C LYS A 558 -8.50 -17.67 -7.83
N ASN A 559 -8.34 -18.28 -6.66
CA ASN A 559 -7.39 -17.85 -5.61
C ASN A 559 -6.35 -18.91 -5.23
N TYR A 560 -6.29 -20.01 -5.97
CA TYR A 560 -5.32 -21.07 -5.75
C TYR A 560 -3.90 -20.55 -5.95
N SER A 561 -3.02 -20.88 -5.01
CA SER A 561 -1.59 -20.65 -5.10
C SER A 561 -0.87 -21.86 -4.51
N SER A 562 0.14 -22.36 -5.21
CA SER A 562 1.09 -23.35 -4.69
C SER A 562 2.05 -22.75 -3.66
N MET A 563 2.18 -21.42 -3.65
CA MET A 563 2.96 -20.68 -2.66
C MET A 563 2.05 -20.13 -1.56
N THR A 564 2.36 -20.45 -0.31
CA THR A 564 1.81 -19.77 0.87
C THR A 564 2.63 -18.51 1.14
N LEU A 565 2.30 -17.42 0.43
CA LEU A 565 2.79 -16.09 0.80
C LEU A 565 1.88 -15.54 1.91
N HIS A 566 2.45 -15.41 3.11
CA HIS A 566 1.80 -14.76 4.24
C HIS A 566 2.39 -13.37 4.40
N PHE A 567 1.64 -12.35 3.99
CA PHE A 567 1.95 -10.96 4.35
C PHE A 567 1.21 -10.65 5.67
N GLY A 568 1.95 -10.55 6.78
CA GLY A 568 1.39 -10.31 8.12
C GLY A 568 1.65 -11.46 9.11
N ASP A 569 0.99 -11.40 10.27
CA ASP A 569 1.18 -12.40 11.34
C ASP A 569 0.55 -13.76 10.97
N ILE A 570 1.42 -14.72 10.66
CA ILE A 570 1.09 -16.10 10.28
C ILE A 570 0.18 -16.79 11.32
N ASN A 571 0.23 -16.38 12.59
CA ASN A 571 -0.57 -17.02 13.64
C ASN A 571 -2.03 -16.56 13.67
N ALA A 572 -2.32 -15.40 13.07
CA ALA A 572 -3.64 -14.76 13.08
C ALA A 572 -4.62 -15.35 12.05
N TYR A 573 -4.07 -15.94 10.99
CA TYR A 573 -4.82 -16.47 9.86
C TYR A 573 -4.97 -17.99 9.98
N GLU A 574 -6.09 -18.50 9.49
CA GLU A 574 -6.24 -19.92 9.17
C GLU A 574 -5.18 -20.30 8.11
N GLN A 575 -4.46 -21.39 8.34
CA GLN A 575 -3.51 -21.89 7.36
C GLN A 575 -4.26 -22.38 6.12
N LYS A 576 -3.76 -22.03 4.93
CA LYS A 576 -4.34 -22.50 3.67
C LYS A 576 -4.22 -24.02 3.58
N ASP A 577 -5.35 -24.72 3.52
CA ASP A 577 -5.40 -26.17 3.37
C ASP A 577 -5.91 -26.56 1.98
N ASN A 578 -5.08 -26.30 0.97
CA ASN A 578 -5.39 -26.63 -0.42
C ASN A 578 -5.62 -28.13 -0.62
N ALA A 579 -4.90 -28.98 0.12
CA ALA A 579 -4.99 -30.43 0.00
C ALA A 579 -6.37 -30.93 0.44
N ALA A 580 -6.88 -30.43 1.56
CA ALA A 580 -8.21 -30.78 2.03
C ALA A 580 -9.31 -30.27 1.08
N PHE A 581 -9.19 -29.04 0.55
CA PHE A 581 -10.12 -28.56 -0.48
C PHE A 581 -10.11 -29.43 -1.74
N ILE A 582 -8.92 -29.79 -2.25
CA ILE A 582 -8.79 -30.68 -3.42
C ILE A 582 -9.50 -32.02 -3.16
N ASN A 583 -9.26 -32.61 -1.99
CA ASN A 583 -9.90 -33.88 -1.62
C ASN A 583 -11.42 -33.73 -1.50
N TYR A 584 -11.91 -32.66 -0.87
CA TYR A 584 -13.32 -32.36 -0.78
C TYR A 584 -13.98 -32.26 -2.16
N PHE A 585 -13.44 -31.44 -3.07
CA PHE A 585 -14.04 -31.26 -4.40
C PHE A 585 -14.00 -32.53 -5.25
N LYS A 586 -12.97 -33.39 -5.07
CA LYS A 586 -12.91 -34.71 -5.71
C LYS A 586 -13.99 -35.65 -5.18
N VAL A 587 -14.13 -35.73 -3.85
CA VAL A 587 -15.12 -36.61 -3.21
C VAL A 587 -16.55 -36.15 -3.51
N SER A 588 -16.79 -34.84 -3.49
CA SER A 588 -18.10 -34.24 -3.81
C SER A 588 -18.47 -34.33 -5.30
N GLY A 589 -17.53 -34.71 -6.18
CA GLY A 589 -17.80 -34.90 -7.61
C GLY A 589 -18.23 -33.63 -8.34
N VAL A 590 -17.53 -32.51 -8.09
CA VAL A 590 -17.87 -31.21 -8.69
C VAL A 590 -17.90 -31.30 -10.22
N LYS A 591 -18.99 -30.85 -10.84
CA LYS A 591 -19.12 -30.76 -12.29
C LYS A 591 -18.43 -29.50 -12.80
N ILE A 592 -17.50 -29.64 -13.73
CA ILE A 592 -16.81 -28.49 -14.34
C ILE A 592 -17.77 -27.69 -15.24
N LYS A 593 -17.89 -26.40 -14.96
CA LYS A 593 -18.73 -25.44 -15.69
C LYS A 593 -17.90 -24.38 -16.42
N PRO A 594 -18.47 -23.60 -17.35
CA PRO A 594 -17.75 -22.57 -18.10
C PRO A 594 -17.01 -21.54 -17.22
N GLN A 595 -17.59 -21.12 -16.10
CA GLN A 595 -16.96 -20.19 -15.15
C GLN A 595 -15.67 -20.77 -14.53
N HIS A 596 -15.61 -22.08 -14.27
CA HIS A 596 -14.40 -22.74 -13.76
C HIS A 596 -13.29 -22.71 -14.81
N ARG A 597 -13.65 -22.92 -16.08
CA ARG A 597 -12.73 -22.85 -17.23
C ARG A 597 -12.22 -21.42 -17.47
N ARG A 598 -13.04 -20.40 -17.22
CA ARG A 598 -12.60 -18.99 -17.26
C ARG A 598 -11.65 -18.68 -16.09
N ALA A 599 -11.97 -19.11 -14.87
CA ALA A 599 -11.11 -18.91 -13.70
C ALA A 599 -9.71 -19.53 -13.88
N ILE A 600 -9.64 -20.77 -14.36
CA ILE A 600 -8.36 -21.47 -14.59
C ILE A 600 -7.57 -20.88 -15.77
N PHE A 601 -8.25 -20.29 -16.76
CA PHE A 601 -7.58 -19.68 -17.91
C PHE A 601 -6.66 -18.52 -17.51
N LYS A 602 -7.10 -17.66 -16.58
CA LYS A 602 -6.25 -16.59 -16.06
C LYS A 602 -4.96 -17.15 -15.47
N ARG A 603 -5.06 -18.23 -14.68
CA ARG A 603 -3.91 -18.94 -14.09
C ARG A 603 -2.99 -19.55 -15.16
N LYS A 604 -3.53 -20.11 -16.25
CA LYS A 604 -2.73 -20.66 -17.35
C LYS A 604 -1.74 -19.63 -17.91
N ILE A 605 -2.15 -18.37 -17.98
CA ILE A 605 -1.32 -17.29 -18.52
C ILE A 605 -0.42 -16.67 -17.45
N SER A 606 -0.96 -16.34 -16.27
CA SER A 606 -0.21 -15.58 -15.26
C SER A 606 0.60 -16.43 -14.28
N GLU A 607 0.19 -17.69 -14.04
CA GLU A 607 0.75 -18.55 -13.00
C GLU A 607 0.73 -20.04 -13.44
N GLN A 608 1.62 -20.39 -14.37
CA GLN A 608 1.64 -21.73 -14.96
C GLN A 608 1.79 -22.86 -13.95
N ASP A 609 2.51 -22.68 -12.85
CA ASP A 609 2.69 -23.73 -11.85
C ASP A 609 1.40 -24.01 -11.09
N ALA A 610 0.66 -22.95 -10.72
CA ALA A 610 -0.67 -23.05 -10.14
C ALA A 610 -1.63 -23.75 -11.12
N TYR A 611 -1.58 -23.37 -12.40
CA TYR A 611 -2.34 -24.03 -13.46
C TYR A 611 -2.03 -25.52 -13.59
N LYS A 612 -0.75 -25.89 -13.71
CA LYS A 612 -0.27 -27.28 -13.83
C LYS A 612 -0.70 -28.13 -12.62
N ALA A 613 -0.59 -27.57 -11.41
CA ALA A 613 -1.03 -28.24 -10.19
C ALA A 613 -2.54 -28.52 -10.20
N LEU A 614 -3.36 -27.51 -10.51
CA LEU A 614 -4.82 -27.66 -10.54
C LEU A 614 -5.27 -28.69 -11.60
N ILE A 615 -4.75 -28.63 -12.83
CA ILE A 615 -5.15 -29.58 -13.89
C ILE A 615 -4.65 -31.00 -13.64
N SER A 616 -3.58 -31.18 -12.86
CA SER A 616 -3.12 -32.52 -12.46
C SER A 616 -4.13 -33.23 -11.54
N HIS A 617 -4.91 -32.44 -10.80
CA HIS A 617 -5.95 -32.92 -9.91
C HIS A 617 -7.34 -32.92 -10.55
N PHE A 618 -7.61 -31.98 -11.46
CA PHE A 618 -8.88 -31.83 -12.18
C PHE A 618 -8.61 -31.69 -13.69
N PRO A 619 -8.31 -32.79 -14.40
CA PRO A 619 -7.95 -32.75 -15.82
C PRO A 619 -9.01 -32.10 -16.70
N GLU A 620 -10.28 -32.16 -16.31
CA GLU A 620 -11.38 -31.55 -17.06
C GLU A 620 -11.31 -30.01 -17.07
N LEU A 621 -10.51 -29.37 -16.20
CA LEU A 621 -10.27 -27.93 -16.21
C LEU A 621 -9.41 -27.46 -17.40
N LYS A 622 -8.76 -28.37 -18.13
CA LYS A 622 -7.91 -28.01 -19.27
C LYS A 622 -8.70 -27.16 -20.28
N VAL A 623 -8.17 -25.99 -20.63
CA VAL A 623 -8.82 -25.03 -21.53
C VAL A 623 -8.32 -25.24 -22.96
N GLU A 624 -9.24 -25.60 -23.85
CA GLU A 624 -8.96 -25.87 -25.28
C GLU A 624 -9.38 -24.71 -26.20
N ASN A 625 -10.47 -24.00 -25.88
CA ASN A 625 -10.92 -22.81 -26.62
C ASN A 625 -10.86 -21.56 -25.71
N VAL A 626 -10.26 -20.50 -26.23
CA VAL A 626 -9.93 -19.27 -25.49
C VAL A 626 -10.69 -18.05 -25.99
N ASP A 627 -11.33 -18.13 -27.16
CA ASP A 627 -11.92 -16.95 -27.79
C ASP A 627 -13.10 -16.36 -26.99
N GLU A 628 -13.77 -17.14 -26.15
CA GLU A 628 -14.89 -16.69 -25.32
C GLU A 628 -14.50 -16.26 -23.90
N PHE A 629 -13.20 -16.15 -23.62
CA PHE A 629 -12.75 -15.66 -22.32
C PHE A 629 -13.18 -14.21 -22.07
N PHE A 630 -13.60 -13.94 -20.84
CA PHE A 630 -13.78 -12.63 -20.24
C PHE A 630 -13.51 -12.73 -18.74
N SER A 631 -13.28 -11.58 -18.11
CA SER A 631 -13.31 -11.46 -16.65
C SER A 631 -14.03 -10.19 -16.23
N LEU A 632 -14.68 -10.21 -15.07
CA LEU A 632 -15.43 -9.07 -14.54
C LEU A 632 -14.76 -8.51 -13.29
N SER A 633 -14.65 -7.18 -13.25
CA SER A 633 -14.44 -6.41 -12.02
C SER A 633 -15.81 -6.08 -11.44
N CYS A 634 -15.99 -6.36 -10.15
CA CYS A 634 -17.17 -5.93 -9.39
C CYS A 634 -16.96 -4.55 -8.74
N LEU A 635 -15.73 -4.00 -8.80
CA LEU A 635 -15.36 -2.62 -8.45
C LEU A 635 -15.55 -1.71 -9.65
#